data_AF-A0A0F5MRV4-F1
#
_entry.id   AF-A0A0F5MRV4-F1
#
_cell.length_a   1.000
_cell.length_b   1.000
_cell.length_c   1.000
_cell.angle_alpha   90.00
_cell.angle_beta   90.00
_cell.angle_gamma   90.00
#
_symmetry.space_group_name_H-M   'P 1'
#
loop_
_entity.id
_entity.type
_entity.pdbx_description
1 polymer ?
#
loop_
_entity_poly.entity_id
_entity_poly.type
_entity_poly.pdbx_seq_one_letter_code
_entity_poly.pdbx_strand_id
1 'polypeptide(L)'
;NLLPLIIVIFIASSALAFYHVGVERHIFEATYACTNKLQPVTNIEELRKQLEDNPRPSCADPEFSFLSISFAGWNLLLSVFMGFISIMGMRKCKKNYQEVSQKINL
;
A
#
# COMPACT_ATOMS: atom_id res chain seq x y z
N ASN A 1 19.64 -12.07 10.08
CA ASN A 1 18.69 -11.06 10.60
C ASN A 1 17.58 -10.78 9.61
N LEU A 2 16.40 -11.38 9.80
CA LEU A 2 15.23 -11.19 8.93
C LEU A 2 14.46 -9.88 9.20
N LEU A 3 14.47 -9.41 10.46
CA LEU A 3 13.75 -8.21 10.90
C LEU A 3 13.98 -6.93 10.06
N PRO A 4 15.21 -6.57 9.61
CA PRO A 4 15.38 -5.36 8.80
C PRO A 4 14.71 -5.47 7.41
N LEU A 5 14.68 -6.66 6.81
CA LEU A 5 14.00 -6.90 5.54
C LEU A 5 12.49 -6.65 5.69
N ILE A 6 11.89 -7.16 6.76
CA ILE A 6 10.47 -7.00 7.08
C ILE A 6 10.11 -5.51 7.22
N ILE A 7 10.96 -4.72 7.88
CA ILE A 7 10.74 -3.27 8.02
C ILE A 7 10.75 -2.57 6.65
N VAL A 8 11.70 -2.90 5.78
CA VAL A 8 11.77 -2.31 4.43
C VAL A 8 10.51 -2.62 3.62
N ILE A 9 10.04 -3.87 3.68
CA ILE A 9 8.82 -4.29 2.99
C ILE A 9 7.61 -3.48 3.47
N PHE A 10 7.40 -3.35 4.79
CA PHE A 10 6.27 -2.59 5.31
C PHE A 10 6.37 -1.09 5.00
N ILE A 11 7.57 -0.52 4.94
CA ILE A 11 7.77 0.87 4.51
C ILE A 11 7.37 1.04 3.04
N ALA A 12 7.82 0.15 2.15
CA ALA A 12 7.47 0.20 0.74
C ALA A 12 5.96 0.01 0.52
N SER A 13 5.33 -0.94 1.22
CA SER A 13 3.88 -1.14 1.19
C SER A 13 3.11 0.08 1.67
N SER A 14 3.58 0.73 2.75
CA SER A 14 2.97 1.97 3.26
C SER A 14 3.11 3.12 2.27
N ALA A 15 4.28 3.29 1.64
CA ALA A 15 4.49 4.34 0.64
C ALA A 15 3.58 4.17 -0.58
N LEU A 16 3.43 2.93 -1.06
CA LEU A 16 2.52 2.61 -2.16
C LEU A 16 1.05 2.89 -1.79
N ALA A 17 0.62 2.45 -0.61
CA ALA A 17 -0.73 2.68 -0.12
C ALA A 17 -1.03 4.18 0.07
N PHE A 18 -0.06 4.95 0.56
CA PHE A 18 -0.18 6.41 0.70
C PHE A 18 -0.38 7.10 -0.66
N TYR A 19 0.35 6.66 -1.70
CA TYR A 19 0.16 7.18 -3.05
C TYR A 19 -1.27 6.92 -3.56
N HIS A 20 -1.79 5.70 -3.40
CA HIS A 20 -3.17 5.36 -3.78
C HIS A 20 -4.21 6.22 -3.05
N VAL A 21 -4.09 6.37 -1.72
CA VAL A 21 -4.99 7.24 -0.95
C VAL A 21 -4.88 8.70 -1.42
N GLY A 22 -3.68 9.16 -1.77
CA GLY A 22 -3.48 10.51 -2.29
C GLY A 22 -4.10 10.72 -3.67
N VAL A 23 -4.07 9.71 -4.56
CA VAL A 23 -4.75 9.75 -5.86
C VAL A 23 -6.27 9.74 -5.68
N GLU A 24 -6.81 8.89 -4.80
CA GLU A 24 -8.24 8.83 -4.47
C GLU A 24 -8.76 10.14 -3.84
N ARG A 25 -7.92 10.83 -3.06
CA ARG A 25 -8.25 12.15 -2.48
C ARG A 25 -7.98 13.31 -3.45
N HIS A 26 -7.59 13.02 -4.70
CA HIS A 26 -7.19 14.00 -5.71
C HIS A 26 -6.07 14.95 -5.25
N ILE A 27 -5.26 14.52 -4.29
CA ILE A 27 -4.05 15.24 -3.85
C ILE A 27 -2.94 15.06 -4.89
N PHE A 28 -2.95 13.91 -5.58
CA PHE A 28 -2.02 13.60 -6.67
C PHE A 28 -2.78 13.25 -7.95
N GLU A 29 -2.19 13.60 -9.09
CA GLU A 29 -2.66 13.16 -10.40
C GLU A 29 -2.48 11.64 -10.55
N ALA A 30 -3.51 10.96 -11.05
CA ALA A 30 -3.42 9.56 -11.42
C ALA A 30 -2.42 9.38 -12.57
N THR A 31 -1.53 8.39 -12.46
CA THR A 31 -0.64 8.05 -13.57
C THR A 31 -1.45 7.54 -14.78
N TYR A 32 -0.93 7.77 -15.99
CA TYR A 32 -1.52 7.25 -17.25
C TYR A 32 -1.85 5.75 -17.23
N ALA A 33 -1.19 4.97 -16.38
CA ALA A 33 -1.44 3.54 -16.20
C ALA A 33 -2.76 3.20 -15.47
N CYS A 34 -3.34 4.18 -14.76
CA CYS A 34 -4.54 4.09 -13.93
C CYS A 34 -5.68 5.01 -14.42
N THR A 35 -5.40 5.91 -15.37
CA THR A 35 -6.39 6.82 -15.95
C THR A 35 -7.15 6.11 -17.06
N ASN A 36 -8.33 5.58 -16.74
CA ASN A 36 -9.17 4.94 -17.73
C ASN A 36 -9.90 6.02 -18.55
N LYS A 37 -9.27 6.50 -19.63
CA LYS A 37 -9.96 7.30 -20.66
C LYS A 37 -10.82 6.36 -21.50
N LEU A 38 -11.94 5.89 -20.94
CA LEU A 38 -12.98 5.24 -21.73
C LEU A 38 -13.42 6.25 -22.80
N GLN A 39 -13.15 5.96 -24.07
CA GLN A 39 -13.64 6.80 -25.16
C GLN A 39 -15.16 6.70 -25.19
N PRO A 40 -15.89 7.81 -25.40
CA PRO A 40 -17.35 7.80 -25.45
C PRO A 40 -17.81 6.81 -26.52
N VAL A 41 -18.48 5.75 -26.08
CA VAL A 41 -18.88 4.64 -26.95
C VAL A 41 -20.19 4.98 -27.62
N THR A 42 -20.24 4.86 -28.94
CA THR A 42 -21.46 5.16 -29.73
C THR A 42 -22.21 3.91 -30.17
N ASN A 43 -21.61 2.72 -30.06
CA ASN A 43 -22.19 1.48 -30.55
C ASN A 43 -21.83 0.24 -29.69
N ILE A 44 -22.69 -0.79 -29.70
CA ILE A 44 -22.55 -1.99 -28.82
C ILE A 44 -21.28 -2.80 -29.14
N GLU A 45 -20.93 -2.97 -30.42
CA GLU A 45 -19.67 -3.64 -30.83
C GLU A 45 -18.42 -2.95 -30.27
N GLU A 46 -18.44 -1.62 -30.17
CA GLU A 46 -17.31 -0.83 -29.68
C GLU A 46 -17.19 -0.94 -28.15
N LEU A 47 -18.32 -1.03 -27.43
CA LEU A 47 -18.35 -1.34 -26.00
C LEU A 47 -17.82 -2.74 -25.72
N ARG A 48 -18.23 -3.72 -26.54
CA ARG A 48 -17.79 -5.11 -26.41
C ARG A 48 -16.28 -5.23 -26.63
N LYS A 49 -15.72 -4.56 -27.64
CA LYS A 49 -14.26 -4.49 -27.83
C LYS A 49 -13.54 -3.88 -26.64
N GLN A 50 -14.05 -2.77 -26.09
CA GLN A 50 -13.45 -2.13 -24.92
C GLN A 50 -13.49 -3.02 -23.68
N LEU A 51 -14.54 -3.83 -23.49
CA LEU A 51 -14.65 -4.80 -22.39
C LEU A 51 -13.73 -6.01 -22.60
N GLU A 52 -13.62 -6.54 -23.82
CA GLU A 52 -12.69 -7.61 -24.16
C GLU A 52 -11.22 -7.18 -23.98
N ASP A 53 -10.91 -5.88 -24.11
CA ASP A 53 -9.58 -5.30 -23.91
C ASP A 53 -9.20 -5.04 -22.43
N ASN A 54 -9.97 -5.54 -21.45
CA ASN A 54 -9.76 -5.34 -20.00
C ASN A 54 -9.64 -3.85 -19.59
N PRO A 55 -10.77 -3.12 -19.53
CA PRO A 55 -10.75 -1.75 -19.04
C PRO A 55 -10.36 -1.78 -17.56
N ARG A 56 -9.14 -1.30 -17.25
CA ARG A 56 -8.63 -1.28 -15.88
C ARG A 56 -9.49 -0.35 -15.02
N PRO A 57 -9.84 -0.73 -13.78
CA PRO A 57 -10.61 0.14 -12.92
C PRO A 57 -9.88 1.46 -12.66
N SER A 58 -10.65 2.55 -12.59
CA SER A 58 -10.13 3.88 -12.29
C SER A 58 -9.53 3.89 -10.89
N CYS A 59 -8.29 4.34 -10.75
CA CYS A 59 -7.66 4.48 -9.43
C CYS A 59 -8.09 5.77 -8.71
N ALA A 60 -8.92 6.60 -9.35
CA ALA A 60 -9.44 7.84 -8.78
C ALA A 60 -10.74 7.62 -7.98
N ASP A 61 -11.49 6.58 -8.32
CA ASP A 61 -12.75 6.25 -7.68
C ASP A 61 -12.56 5.00 -6.81
N PRO A 62 -12.72 5.08 -5.48
CA PRO A 62 -12.61 3.90 -4.65
C PRO A 62 -13.77 2.93 -4.96
N GLU A 63 -13.46 1.77 -5.53
CA GLU A 63 -14.45 0.71 -5.84
C GLU A 63 -15.27 0.29 -4.61
N PHE A 64 -14.64 0.34 -3.43
CA PHE A 64 -15.28 0.03 -2.16
C PHE A 64 -14.64 0.83 -1.03
N SER A 65 -15.47 1.47 -0.21
CA SER A 65 -15.05 2.23 0.97
C SER A 65 -15.77 1.69 2.20
N PHE A 66 -15.01 1.38 3.26
CA PHE A 66 -15.54 0.97 4.55
C PHE A 66 -15.19 2.03 5.60
N LEU A 67 -16.20 2.55 6.31
CA LEU A 67 -16.05 3.68 7.25
C LEU A 67 -15.42 4.94 6.61
N SER A 68 -15.73 5.21 5.34
CA SER A 68 -15.14 6.31 4.54
C SER A 68 -13.61 6.20 4.32
N ILE A 69 -13.05 5.00 4.52
CA ILE A 69 -11.68 4.65 4.23
C ILE A 69 -11.68 3.59 3.12
N SER A 70 -10.93 3.82 2.05
CA SER A 70 -10.75 2.86 0.95
C SER A 70 -9.91 1.65 1.40
N PHE A 71 -9.89 0.60 0.59
CA PHE A 71 -8.97 -0.52 0.80
C PHE A 71 -7.50 -0.06 0.82
N ALA A 72 -7.14 0.95 0.03
CA ALA A 72 -5.81 1.55 0.07
C ALA A 72 -5.51 2.19 1.44
N GLY A 73 -6.49 2.90 2.02
CA GLY A 73 -6.36 3.48 3.35
C GLY A 73 -6.22 2.44 4.47
N TRP A 74 -6.97 1.34 4.39
CA TRP A 74 -6.82 0.22 5.34
C TRP A 74 -5.45 -0.45 5.23
N ASN A 75 -4.96 -0.67 4.00
CA ASN A 75 -3.64 -1.23 3.77
C ASN A 75 -2.52 -0.33 4.31
N LEU A 76 -2.67 0.99 4.18
CA LEU A 76 -1.75 1.97 4.76
C LEU A 76 -1.70 1.83 6.29
N LEU A 77 -2.87 1.84 6.96
CA LEU A 77 -2.97 1.73 8.42
C LEU A 77 -2.33 0.44 8.95
N LEU A 78 -2.64 -0.70 8.33
CA LEU A 78 -2.10 -1.99 8.74
C LEU A 78 -0.59 -2.09 8.50
N SER A 79 -0.10 -1.60 7.36
CA SER A 79 1.34 -1.63 7.04
C SER A 79 2.15 -0.77 8.01
N VAL A 80 1.66 0.42 8.36
CA VAL A 80 2.31 1.29 9.35
C VAL A 80 2.31 0.64 10.73
N PHE A 81 1.19 0.04 11.15
CA PHE A 81 1.08 -0.64 12.44
C PHE A 81 2.05 -1.83 12.55
N MET A 82 2.10 -2.70 11.54
CA MET A 82 3.04 -3.83 11.47
C MET A 82 4.50 -3.38 11.42
N GLY A 83 4.80 -2.31 10.69
CA GLY A 83 6.13 -1.71 10.65
C GLY A 83 6.59 -1.21 12.02
N PHE A 84 5.68 -0.57 12.77
CA PHE A 84 5.96 -0.09 14.12
C PHE A 84 6.26 -1.24 15.10
N ILE A 85 5.44 -2.30 15.09
CA ILE A 85 5.68 -3.50 15.90
C ILE A 85 7.04 -4.13 15.57
N SER A 86 7.38 -4.22 14.28
CA SER A 86 8.64 -4.80 13.82
C SER A 86 9.86 -4.00 14.33
N ILE A 87 9.78 -2.66 14.33
CA ILE A 87 10.82 -1.79 14.88
C ILE A 87 10.94 -1.97 16.41
N MET A 88 9.82 -2.03 17.13
CA MET A 88 9.82 -2.26 18.57
C MET A 88 10.43 -3.62 18.93
N GLY A 89 10.07 -4.67 18.20
CA GLY A 89 10.62 -6.02 18.35
C GLY A 89 12.14 -6.04 18.13
N MET A 90 12.63 -5.36 17.08
CA MET A 90 14.07 -5.25 16.81
C MET A 90 14.82 -4.54 17.95
N ARG A 91 14.28 -3.43 18.47
CA ARG A 91 14.89 -2.69 19.60
C ARG A 91 14.97 -3.55 20.85
N LYS A 92 13.91 -4.30 21.17
CA LYS A 92 13.87 -5.17 22.35
C LYS A 92 14.84 -6.35 22.23
N CYS A 93 14.89 -6.98 21.06
CA CYS A 93 15.82 -8.09 20.80
C CYS A 93 17.29 -7.64 20.86
N LYS A 94 17.61 -6.47 20.27
CA LYS A 94 18.96 -5.89 20.35
C LYS A 94 19.36 -5.55 21.78
N LYS A 95 18.45 -4.98 22.57
CA LYS A 95 18.69 -4.65 23.99
C LYS A 95 18.95 -5.91 24.83
N ASN A 96 18.11 -6.94 24.68
CA ASN A 96 18.23 -8.19 25.41
C ASN A 96 19.54 -8.93 25.06
N TYR A 97 19.94 -8.91 23.79
CA TYR A 97 21.22 -9.47 23.34
C TYR A 97 22.42 -8.75 23.98
N GLN A 98 22.39 -7.42 24.06
CA GLN A 98 23.47 -6.65 24.70
C GLN A 98 23.57 -6.90 26.21
N GLU A 99 22.44 -6.96 26.92
CA GLU A 99 22.42 -7.27 28.36
C GLU A 99 23.00 -8.65 28.67
N VAL A 100 22.65 -9.68 27.88
CA VAL A 100 23.20 -11.04 28.05
C VAL A 100 24.69 -11.07 27.71
N SER A 101 25.11 -10.42 26.61
CA SER A 101 26.52 -10.38 26.21
C SER A 101 27.40 -9.68 27.25
N GLN A 102 26.89 -8.66 27.95
CA GLN A 102 27.62 -8.00 29.04
C GLN A 102 27.77 -8.90 30.27
N LYS A 103 26.74 -9.69 30.62
CA LYS A 103 26.81 -10.64 31.75
C LYS A 103 27.72 -11.83 31.51
N ILE A 104 27.94 -12.24 30.25
CA ILE A 104 28.85 -13.35 29.90
C ILE A 104 30.32 -12.90 29.90
N ASN A 105 30.59 -11.61 29.66
CA ASN A 105 31.95 -11.04 29.64
C ASN A 105 32.39 -10.43 30.99
N LEU A 106 31.64 -10.69 32.07
CA LEU A 106 31.90 -10.27 33.46
C LEU A 106 31.96 -11.51 34.35
#